data_AF-A0A6G0ZEL3-F1
#
_entry.id   AF-A0A6G0ZEL3-F1
#
_cell.length_a   1.000
_cell.length_b   1.000
_cell.length_c   1.000
_cell.angle_alpha   90.00
_cell.angle_beta   90.00
_cell.angle_gamma   90.00
#
_symmetry.space_group_name_H-M   'P 1'
#
loop_
_entity.id
_entity.type
_entity.pdbx_description
1 polymer ?
#
loop_
_entity_poly.entity_id
_entity_poly.type
_entity_poly.pdbx_seq_one_letter_code
_entity_poly.pdbx_strand_id
1 'polypeptide(L)'
;MYNTNTDESYFLKFFFGLPFLDSDNVIDCFMDNFLAILSAKDDRVVQFTDYVFENYISPDAMFPPNIWAQFSASCNRTTNGCFINTDRNSYV
;
A
#
# COMPACT_ATOMS: atom_id res chain seq x y z
N MET A 1 7.12 14.56 19.76
CA MET A 1 7.97 13.36 19.57
C MET A 1 7.07 12.25 19.05
N TYR A 2 7.12 11.91 17.77
CA TYR A 2 6.36 10.75 17.25
C TYR A 2 7.22 9.50 17.41
N ASN A 3 7.17 8.90 18.59
CA ASN A 3 7.71 7.56 18.80
C ASN A 3 6.60 6.71 19.38
N THR A 4 5.81 6.13 18.50
CA THR A 4 4.96 5.00 18.84
C THR A 4 5.24 3.94 17.80
N ASN A 5 6.40 3.26 17.94
CA ASN A 5 6.69 1.98 17.28
C ASN A 5 5.77 0.88 17.84
N THR A 6 4.46 1.09 17.72
CA THR A 6 3.43 0.10 18.08
C THR A 6 3.16 -0.79 16.87
N ASP A 7 2.56 -1.95 17.10
CA ASP A 7 2.24 -2.90 16.04
C ASP A 7 1.36 -2.26 14.95
N GLU A 8 0.48 -1.32 15.33
CA GLU A 8 -0.33 -0.56 14.37
C GLU A 8 0.50 0.39 13.49
N SER A 9 1.58 0.97 14.03
CA SER A 9 2.46 1.84 13.25
C SER A 9 3.26 1.08 12.19
N TYR A 10 3.65 -0.15 12.50
CA TYR A 10 4.30 -1.05 11.54
C TYR A 10 3.31 -1.50 10.47
N PHE A 11 2.13 -1.94 10.89
CA PHE A 11 1.02 -2.27 9.99
C PHE A 11 0.77 -1.17 8.96
N LEU A 12 0.62 0.09 9.40
CA LEU A 12 0.37 1.21 8.49
C LEU A 12 1.55 1.44 7.54
N LYS A 13 2.79 1.36 8.02
CA LYS A 13 3.98 1.49 7.16
C LYS A 13 4.03 0.40 6.08
N PHE A 14 3.74 -0.85 6.43
CA PHE A 14 3.68 -1.94 5.46
C PHE A 14 2.56 -1.74 4.46
N PHE A 15 1.36 -1.36 4.92
CA PHE A 15 0.21 -1.09 4.05
C PHE A 15 0.50 -0.02 3.00
N PHE A 16 1.04 1.13 3.42
CA PHE A 16 1.41 2.21 2.50
C PHE A 16 2.64 1.88 1.63
N GLY A 17 3.38 0.82 1.97
CA GLY A 17 4.50 0.30 1.19
C GLY A 17 4.07 -0.61 0.02
N LEU A 18 2.89 -1.24 0.08
CA LEU A 18 2.43 -2.20 -0.93
C LEU A 18 2.46 -1.66 -2.37
N PRO A 19 2.07 -0.41 -2.67
CA PRO A 19 2.06 0.10 -4.06
C PRO A 19 3.44 0.17 -4.71
N PHE A 20 4.51 0.12 -3.91
CA PHE A 20 5.90 0.16 -4.37
C PHE A 20 6.49 -1.24 -4.61
N LEU A 21 5.74 -2.30 -4.34
CA LEU A 21 6.14 -3.66 -4.64
C LEU A 21 5.85 -4.00 -6.11
N ASP A 22 6.52 -5.05 -6.58
CA ASP A 22 6.07 -5.76 -7.77
C ASP A 22 4.68 -6.36 -7.50
N SER A 23 3.78 -6.29 -8.48
CA SER A 23 2.41 -6.80 -8.35
C SER A 23 2.40 -8.28 -7.96
N ASP A 24 3.36 -9.06 -8.44
CA ASP A 24 3.45 -10.49 -8.17
C ASP A 24 3.84 -10.78 -6.70
N ASN A 25 4.54 -9.84 -6.07
CA ASN A 25 5.01 -9.97 -4.69
C ASN A 25 4.05 -9.38 -3.65
N VAL A 26 3.00 -8.66 -4.09
CA VAL A 26 2.06 -7.98 -3.17
C VAL A 26 1.32 -8.99 -2.30
N ILE A 27 0.84 -10.09 -2.89
CA ILE A 27 0.04 -11.09 -2.17
C ILE A 27 0.88 -11.76 -1.09
N ASP A 28 2.06 -12.26 -1.47
CA ASP A 28 2.98 -12.94 -0.54
C ASP A 28 3.41 -12.00 0.58
N CYS A 29 3.77 -10.75 0.24
CA CYS A 29 4.19 -9.76 1.23
C CYS A 29 3.04 -9.37 2.17
N PHE A 30 1.80 -9.26 1.66
CA PHE A 30 0.63 -8.99 2.47
C PHE A 30 0.39 -10.14 3.45
N MET A 31 0.35 -11.38 2.98
CA MET A 31 0.11 -12.55 3.83
C MET A 31 1.20 -12.71 4.90
N ASP A 32 2.48 -12.64 4.52
CA ASP A 32 3.59 -12.87 5.44
C ASP A 32 3.73 -11.77 6.50
N ASN A 33 3.51 -10.50 6.14
CA ASN A 33 3.70 -9.38 7.07
C ASN A 33 2.43 -9.06 7.86
N PHE A 34 1.24 -9.11 7.23
CA PHE A 34 0.00 -8.75 7.93
C PHE A 34 -0.42 -9.83 8.91
N LEU A 35 -0.34 -11.11 8.55
CA LEU A 35 -0.71 -12.19 9.48
C LEU A 35 0.27 -12.29 10.66
N ALA A 36 1.53 -11.89 10.48
CA ALA A 36 2.54 -11.91 11.54
C ALA A 36 2.43 -10.72 12.51
N ILE A 37 2.07 -9.53 12.01
CA ILE A 37 1.97 -8.31 12.82
C ILE A 37 0.60 -8.17 13.47
N LEU A 38 -0.46 -8.63 12.79
CA LEU A 38 -1.80 -8.64 13.35
C LEU A 38 -1.96 -9.83 14.27
N SER A 39 -1.58 -9.65 15.53
CA SER A 39 -2.19 -10.45 16.58
C SER A 39 -3.70 -10.28 16.45
N ALA A 40 -4.42 -11.38 16.18
CA ALA A 40 -5.88 -11.47 15.96
C ALA A 40 -6.71 -11.08 17.21
N LYS A 41 -6.35 -9.96 17.85
CA LYS A 41 -6.93 -9.46 19.11
C LYS A 41 -7.98 -8.39 18.87
N ASP A 42 -8.08 -7.82 17.67
CA ASP A 42 -9.06 -6.79 17.32
C ASP A 42 -9.80 -7.16 16.02
N ASP A 43 -11.08 -7.51 16.17
CA ASP A 43 -11.98 -7.88 15.07
C ASP A 43 -12.08 -6.81 13.98
N ARG A 44 -11.90 -5.52 14.34
CA ARG A 44 -11.96 -4.43 13.36
C ARG A 44 -10.79 -4.49 12.39
N VAL A 45 -9.64 -4.93 12.85
CA VAL A 45 -8.44 -5.01 12.03
C VAL A 45 -8.50 -6.25 11.13
N VAL A 46 -9.09 -7.34 11.62
CA VAL A 46 -9.41 -8.51 10.79
C VAL A 46 -10.38 -8.11 9.67
N GLN A 47 -11.51 -7.49 10.00
CA GLN A 47 -12.49 -7.03 8.99
C GLN A 47 -11.89 -6.07 7.96
N PHE A 48 -11.04 -5.15 8.39
CA PHE A 48 -10.33 -4.26 7.48
C PHE A 48 -9.39 -5.04 6.54
N THR A 49 -8.64 -6.00 7.08
CA THR A 49 -7.67 -6.81 6.32
C THR A 49 -8.38 -7.71 5.31
N ASP A 50 -9.49 -8.34 5.70
CA ASP A 50 -10.32 -9.15 4.82
C ASP A 50 -10.89 -8.31 3.67
N TYR A 51 -11.43 -7.12 3.99
CA TYR A 51 -11.94 -6.20 2.97
C TYR A 51 -10.85 -5.79 1.97
N VAL A 52 -9.67 -5.43 2.47
CA VAL A 52 -8.52 -5.09 1.61
C VAL A 52 -8.14 -6.28 0.74
N PHE A 53 -8.08 -7.47 1.32
CA PHE A 53 -7.70 -8.68 0.59
C PHE A 53 -8.66 -8.96 -0.56
N GLU A 54 -9.96 -8.96 -0.28
CA GLU A 54 -11.01 -9.25 -1.27
C GLU A 54 -11.10 -8.20 -2.38
N ASN A 55 -10.88 -6.91 -2.07
CA ASN A 55 -11.12 -5.83 -3.02
C ASN A 55 -9.86 -5.33 -3.75
N TYR A 56 -8.67 -5.57 -3.21
CA TYR A 56 -7.43 -4.98 -3.73
C TYR A 56 -6.25 -5.96 -3.91
N ILE A 57 -6.21 -7.09 -3.20
CA ILE A 57 -5.02 -7.98 -3.18
C ILE A 57 -5.28 -9.28 -3.96
N SER A 58 -6.45 -9.88 -3.78
CA SER A 58 -6.82 -11.13 -4.44
C SER A 58 -6.67 -11.03 -5.97
N PRO A 59 -6.26 -12.11 -6.66
CA PRO A 59 -6.27 -12.15 -8.14
C PRO A 59 -7.66 -11.85 -8.73
N ASP A 60 -8.72 -12.22 -8.01
CA ASP A 60 -10.12 -11.99 -8.38
C ASP A 60 -10.69 -10.66 -7.84
N ALA A 61 -9.83 -9.82 -7.26
CA ALA A 61 -10.22 -8.53 -6.71
C ALA A 61 -10.81 -7.59 -7.78
N MET A 62 -11.64 -6.64 -7.34
CA MET A 62 -12.12 -5.57 -8.23
C MET A 62 -10.98 -4.67 -8.70
N PHE A 63 -9.96 -4.46 -7.86
CA PHE A 63 -8.79 -3.64 -8.16
C PHE A 63 -7.49 -4.40 -7.85
N PRO A 64 -7.11 -5.40 -8.67
CA PRO A 64 -5.98 -6.27 -8.38
C PRO A 64 -4.64 -5.53 -8.42
N PRO A 65 -3.58 -6.09 -7.80
CA PRO A 65 -2.27 -5.45 -7.66
C PRO A 65 -1.64 -4.99 -8.97
N ASN A 66 -1.88 -5.67 -10.09
CA ASN A 66 -1.36 -5.27 -11.41
C ASN A 66 -1.84 -3.88 -11.88
N ILE A 67 -2.89 -3.31 -11.28
CA ILE A 67 -3.40 -1.97 -11.64
C ILE A 67 -2.71 -0.87 -10.82
N TRP A 68 -2.34 -1.14 -9.56
CA TRP A 68 -1.91 -0.12 -8.61
C TRP A 68 -0.54 -0.36 -7.97
N ALA A 69 0.00 -1.58 -8.00
CA ALA A 69 1.34 -1.91 -7.55
C ALA A 69 2.30 -1.85 -8.75
N GLN A 70 3.42 -1.18 -8.55
CA GLN A 70 4.50 -1.20 -9.53
C GLN A 70 5.80 -0.93 -8.80
N PHE A 71 6.83 -1.71 -9.14
CA PHE A 71 8.20 -1.47 -8.72
C PHE A 71 8.82 -0.28 -9.49
N SER A 72 8.14 0.87 -9.47
CA SER A 72 8.64 2.13 -10.04
C SER A 72 8.17 3.30 -9.19
N ALA A 73 9.10 4.21 -8.88
CA ALA A 73 8.81 5.49 -8.24
C ALA A 73 8.38 6.56 -9.27
N SER A 74 7.69 6.17 -10.35
CA SER A 74 7.26 7.15 -11.34
C SER A 74 6.09 7.97 -10.78
N CYS A 75 6.31 9.27 -10.59
CA CYS A 75 5.37 10.25 -10.01
C CYS A 75 4.08 10.48 -10.81
N ASN A 76 3.77 9.67 -11.83
CA ASN A 76 2.61 9.86 -12.70
C ASN A 76 1.33 9.20 -12.17
N ARG A 77 1.30 8.80 -10.89
CA ARG A 77 0.11 8.22 -10.27
C ARG A 77 -0.84 9.33 -9.81
N THR A 78 -1.95 9.46 -10.54
CA THR A 78 -3.06 10.37 -10.23
C THR A 78 -3.83 9.88 -9.01
N THR A 79 -3.26 10.05 -7.83
CA THR A 79 -4.00 10.09 -6.56
C THR A 79 -3.48 11.31 -5.80
N ASN A 80 -3.93 12.49 -6.23
CA ASN A 80 -3.77 13.79 -5.54
C ASN A 80 -2.37 14.10 -5.00
N GLY A 81 -1.31 13.53 -5.58
CA GLY A 81 0.07 13.94 -5.32
C GLY A 81 0.24 15.33 -5.89
N CYS A 82 0.38 16.32 -5.02
CA CYS A 82 0.69 17.69 -5.40
C CYS A 82 1.88 17.68 -6.37
N PHE A 83 1.60 18.00 -7.64
CA PHE A 83 2.64 18.18 -8.64
C PHE A 83 3.60 19.26 -8.16
N ILE A 84 4.82 18.86 -7.78
CA ILE A 84 5.97 19.77 -7.83
C ILE A 84 6.15 20.10 -9.31
N ASN A 85 5.69 21.29 -9.71
CA ASN A 85 5.98 21.88 -11.00
C ASN A 85 7.44 22.34 -11.02
N THR A 86 8.37 21.40 -11.15
CA THR A 86 9.70 21.70 -11.69
C THR A 86 9.69 21.19 -13.12
N ASP A 87 9.22 22.03 -14.04
CA ASP A 87 9.65 22.08 -15.46
C ASP A 87 8.66 22.91 -16.28
N ARG A 88 8.67 24.24 -16.08
CA ARG A 88 8.37 25.20 -17.16
C ARG A 88 9.11 26.52 -16.92
N ASN A 89 10.40 26.52 -17.22
CA ASN A 89 10.97 27.72 -17.84
C ASN A 89 12.17 27.34 -18.74
N SER A 90 11.87 26.70 -19.86
CA SER A 90 12.67 26.85 -21.06
C SER A 90 11.73 27.33 -22.17
N TYR A 91 12.16 28.39 -22.86
CA TYR A 91 11.51 29.07 -23.99
C TYR A 91 10.37 30.04 -23.63
N VAL A 92 10.71 31.29 -23.24
CA VAL A 92 10.70 32.50 -24.11
C VAL A 92 11.75 33.49 -23.57
#